data_AF-A0A2E3FF92-F1
#
_entry.id   AF-A0A2E3FF92-F1
#
_cell.length_a   1.000
_cell.length_b   1.000
_cell.length_c   1.000
_cell.angle_alpha   90.00
_cell.angle_beta   90.00
_cell.angle_gamma   90.00
#
_symmetry.space_group_name_H-M   'P 1'
#
loop_
_entity.id
_entity.type
_entity.pdbx_description
1 polymer ?
#
loop_
_entity_poly.entity_id
_entity_poly.type
_entity_poly.pdbx_seq_one_letter_code
_entity_poly.pdbx_strand_id
1 'polypeptide(L)'
;MLGLMFLLFSNSQSVAEECETQDWLVQTHHLAKVFEKERNGPKAEKAAKQLRRALDQYPVSQLGTRLRTAGLAKHGNDIVGFLRTQNSLVESQLLWGGTTRFPPRLERKVQEFSSRMQKLVPGMRCASDQNWRPKTALAGLGDSTPLGAENSSGNSLFFPPNAAVISFAVFGLMAALAGGSVAMRFRTKRRHRRARRLPCALSCTVTFIETTATGDRHAARRGRMCDISQLGAKVCLDSPVPLALNTCTVQSHHWATSGRIIWRNAQCMGVAFKRALPRQELLHLVRLNRKLHAGKENGAPEDAVIGNNP
;
A
#
# COMPACT_ATOMS: atom_id res chain seq x y z
N MET A 1 -43.92 -14.21 1.55
CA MET A 1 -42.53 -14.69 1.33
C MET A 1 -41.62 -13.57 0.79
N LEU A 2 -41.49 -12.44 1.50
CA LEU A 2 -40.62 -11.31 1.08
C LEU A 2 -39.83 -10.68 2.25
N GLY A 3 -39.84 -11.30 3.44
CA GLY A 3 -39.26 -10.72 4.66
C GLY A 3 -37.85 -11.19 5.02
N LEU A 4 -37.26 -12.17 4.32
CA LEU A 4 -36.04 -12.86 4.78
C LEU A 4 -34.75 -12.51 4.00
N MET A 5 -34.74 -11.43 3.21
CA MET A 5 -33.58 -11.08 2.37
C MET A 5 -32.79 -9.85 2.84
N PHE A 6 -33.21 -9.17 3.92
CA PHE A 6 -32.55 -7.95 4.43
C PHE A 6 -31.53 -8.18 5.56
N LEU A 7 -31.42 -9.39 6.11
CA LEU A 7 -30.51 -9.67 7.24
C LEU A 7 -29.10 -10.12 6.84
N LEU A 8 -28.81 -10.31 5.55
CA LEU A 8 -27.50 -10.81 5.09
C LEU A 8 -26.50 -9.72 4.69
N PHE A 9 -26.86 -8.43 4.73
CA PHE A 9 -25.97 -7.34 4.31
C PHE A 9 -25.27 -6.56 5.43
N SER A 10 -25.61 -6.80 6.70
CA SER A 10 -25.01 -6.06 7.83
C SER A 10 -23.65 -6.60 8.29
N ASN A 11 -23.33 -7.87 7.99
CA ASN A 11 -22.07 -8.49 8.45
C ASN A 11 -20.85 -8.14 7.58
N SER A 12 -21.04 -7.67 6.34
CA SER A 12 -19.93 -7.39 5.44
C SER A 12 -19.19 -6.08 5.78
N GLN A 13 -19.83 -5.16 6.52
CA GLN A 13 -19.20 -3.88 6.88
C GLN A 13 -18.26 -4.01 8.08
N SER A 14 -18.61 -4.83 9.09
CA SER A 14 -17.75 -5.05 10.27
C SER A 14 -16.43 -5.74 9.90
N VAL A 15 -16.51 -6.74 9.01
CA VAL A 15 -15.37 -7.54 8.51
C VAL A 15 -14.30 -6.68 7.83
N ALA A 16 -14.68 -5.65 7.08
CA ALA A 16 -13.74 -4.76 6.40
C ALA A 16 -13.06 -3.77 7.38
N GLU A 17 -13.78 -3.32 8.40
CA GLU A 17 -13.30 -2.34 9.38
C GLU A 17 -12.27 -2.94 10.37
N GLU A 18 -12.38 -4.25 10.65
CA GLU A 18 -11.42 -5.00 11.47
C GLU A 18 -10.01 -4.98 10.87
N CYS A 19 -9.86 -5.44 9.62
CA CYS A 19 -8.54 -5.52 8.98
C CYS A 19 -7.95 -4.13 8.73
N GLU A 20 -8.78 -3.13 8.43
CA GLU A 20 -8.34 -1.75 8.20
C GLU A 20 -7.71 -1.14 9.47
N THR A 21 -8.33 -1.37 10.63
CA THR A 21 -7.81 -0.87 11.92
C THR A 21 -6.46 -1.52 12.26
N GLN A 22 -6.32 -2.81 11.99
CA GLN A 22 -5.05 -3.52 12.21
C GLN A 22 -3.96 -3.06 11.23
N ASP A 23 -4.28 -2.92 9.94
CA ASP A 23 -3.36 -2.40 8.91
C ASP A 23 -2.86 -1.00 9.26
N TRP A 24 -3.76 -0.11 9.66
CA TRP A 24 -3.43 1.23 10.11
C TRP A 24 -2.49 1.22 11.33
N LEU A 25 -2.75 0.35 12.30
CA LEU A 25 -1.94 0.26 13.52
C LEU A 25 -0.51 -0.23 13.20
N VAL A 26 -0.38 -1.21 12.31
CA VAL A 26 0.92 -1.69 11.80
C VAL A 26 1.67 -0.57 11.07
N GLN A 27 0.98 0.16 10.18
CA GLN A 27 1.56 1.26 9.44
C GLN A 27 2.02 2.39 10.38
N THR A 28 1.19 2.75 11.35
CA THR A 28 1.50 3.79 12.34
C THR A 28 2.68 3.39 13.21
N HIS A 29 2.75 2.13 13.67
CA HIS A 29 3.91 1.63 14.41
C HIS A 29 5.20 1.71 13.58
N HIS A 30 5.12 1.40 12.28
CA HIS A 30 6.28 1.45 11.41
C HIS A 30 6.76 2.89 11.15
N LEU A 31 5.82 3.81 10.90
CA LEU A 31 6.11 5.24 10.76
C LEU A 31 6.71 5.83 12.04
N ALA A 32 6.23 5.40 13.21
CA ALA A 32 6.82 5.77 14.50
C ALA A 32 8.29 5.35 14.59
N LYS A 33 8.62 4.11 14.22
CA LYS A 33 10.03 3.65 14.18
C LYS A 33 10.89 4.45 13.21
N VAL A 34 10.35 4.80 12.03
CA VAL A 34 11.06 5.64 11.06
C VAL A 34 11.29 7.03 11.64
N PHE A 35 10.27 7.63 12.26
CA PHE A 35 10.38 8.92 12.89
C PHE A 35 11.39 8.91 14.05
N GLU A 36 11.32 7.93 14.96
CA GLU A 36 12.28 7.76 16.05
C GLU A 36 13.73 7.65 15.55
N LYS A 37 13.95 6.96 14.42
CA LYS A 37 15.28 6.85 13.77
C LYS A 37 15.74 8.16 13.14
N GLU A 38 14.84 8.87 12.46
CA GLU A 38 15.16 10.08 11.69
C GLU A 38 15.02 11.37 12.52
N ARG A 39 14.60 11.30 13.79
CA ARG A 39 14.22 12.45 14.63
C ARG A 39 15.31 13.52 14.79
N ASN A 40 16.57 13.10 14.76
CA ASN A 40 17.74 14.00 14.89
C ASN A 40 18.40 14.30 13.53
N GLY A 41 17.83 13.80 12.43
CA GLY A 41 18.39 13.90 11.10
C GLY A 41 17.73 14.97 10.23
N PRO A 42 18.25 15.21 9.02
CA PRO A 42 17.69 16.17 8.07
C PRO A 42 16.28 15.78 7.57
N LYS A 43 15.82 14.55 7.85
CA LYS A 43 14.51 14.04 7.46
C LYS A 43 13.49 14.08 8.61
N ALA A 44 13.84 14.61 9.77
CA ALA A 44 13.00 14.61 10.97
C ALA A 44 11.61 15.21 10.71
N GLU A 45 11.54 16.40 10.09
CA GLU A 45 10.27 17.07 9.79
C GLU A 45 9.41 16.26 8.80
N LYS A 46 10.03 15.70 7.75
CA LYS A 46 9.32 14.86 6.77
C LYS A 46 8.75 13.61 7.44
N ALA A 47 9.53 12.94 8.28
CA ALA A 47 9.09 11.77 9.03
C ALA A 47 7.98 12.12 10.04
N ALA A 48 8.09 13.25 10.73
CA ALA A 48 7.05 13.75 11.63
C ALA A 48 5.74 14.04 10.89
N LYS A 49 5.77 14.71 9.73
CA LYS A 49 4.58 14.95 8.90
C LYS A 49 3.93 13.66 8.40
N GLN A 50 4.75 12.66 8.02
CA GLN A 50 4.23 11.35 7.61
C GLN A 50 3.54 10.62 8.77
N LEU A 51 4.16 10.61 9.95
CA LEU A 51 3.56 10.03 11.15
C LEU A 51 2.29 10.78 11.57
N ARG A 52 2.29 12.11 11.49
CA ARG A 52 1.10 12.94 11.82
C ARG A 52 -0.10 12.54 10.97
N ARG A 53 0.09 12.42 9.65
CA ARG A 53 -0.98 12.00 8.73
C ARG A 53 -1.57 10.63 9.10
N ALA A 54 -0.74 9.70 9.58
CA ALA A 54 -1.23 8.41 10.04
C ALA A 54 -2.00 8.53 11.37
N LEU A 55 -1.49 9.30 12.33
CA LEU A 55 -2.16 9.54 13.60
C LEU A 55 -3.53 10.24 13.45
N ASP A 56 -3.64 11.18 12.51
CA ASP A 56 -4.88 11.94 12.25
C ASP A 56 -5.96 11.10 11.55
N GLN A 57 -5.63 9.93 10.99
CA GLN A 57 -6.61 9.07 10.33
C GLN A 57 -7.69 8.55 11.28
N TYR A 58 -7.33 8.24 12.54
CA TYR A 58 -8.28 7.82 13.57
C TYR A 58 -8.05 8.60 14.87
N PRO A 59 -8.89 9.62 15.15
CA PRO A 59 -8.82 10.36 16.39
C PRO A 59 -8.96 9.46 17.62
N VAL A 60 -8.22 9.78 18.69
CA VAL A 60 -8.20 9.00 19.94
C VAL A 60 -9.61 8.81 20.54
N SER A 61 -10.52 9.77 20.33
CA SER A 61 -11.91 9.69 20.79
C SER A 61 -12.71 8.54 20.17
N GLN A 62 -12.41 8.16 18.92
CA GLN A 62 -13.11 7.10 18.19
C GLN A 62 -12.45 5.73 18.34
N LEU A 63 -11.26 5.70 18.93
CA LEU A 63 -10.40 4.52 18.94
C LEU A 63 -10.96 3.37 19.79
N GLY A 64 -11.65 3.67 20.89
CA GLY A 64 -12.18 2.63 21.79
C GLY A 64 -13.19 1.69 21.14
N THR A 65 -14.06 2.22 20.28
CA THR A 65 -15.02 1.39 19.53
C THR A 65 -14.32 0.59 18.44
N ARG A 66 -13.39 1.20 17.70
CA ARG A 66 -12.61 0.53 16.64
C ARG A 66 -11.71 -0.58 17.16
N LEU A 67 -11.05 -0.39 18.31
CA LEU A 67 -10.23 -1.43 18.91
C LEU A 67 -11.08 -2.60 19.42
N ARG A 68 -12.30 -2.33 19.90
CA ARG A 68 -13.23 -3.41 20.28
C ARG A 68 -13.68 -4.21 19.07
N THR A 69 -14.08 -3.55 17.98
CA THR A 69 -14.48 -4.24 16.74
C THR A 69 -13.32 -5.03 16.15
N ALA A 70 -12.11 -4.49 16.14
CA ALA A 70 -10.91 -5.17 15.65
C ALA A 70 -10.36 -6.30 16.55
N GLY A 71 -11.05 -6.64 17.65
CA GLY A 71 -10.60 -7.68 18.60
C GLY A 71 -9.37 -7.29 19.43
N LEU A 72 -9.03 -6.00 19.48
CA LEU A 72 -7.86 -5.44 20.17
C LEU A 72 -8.20 -4.78 21.52
N ALA A 73 -9.42 -4.94 22.03
CA ALA A 73 -9.88 -4.32 23.27
C ALA A 73 -8.93 -4.55 24.45
N LYS A 74 -8.41 -5.79 24.58
CA LYS A 74 -7.46 -6.19 25.64
C LYS A 74 -6.16 -5.37 25.64
N HIS A 75 -5.78 -4.84 24.47
CA HIS A 75 -4.57 -4.05 24.28
C HIS A 75 -4.86 -2.54 24.16
N GLY A 76 -6.11 -2.12 24.43
CA GLY A 76 -6.56 -0.76 24.21
C GLY A 76 -5.72 0.30 24.91
N ASN A 77 -5.38 0.08 26.19
CA ASN A 77 -4.58 1.02 26.97
C ASN A 77 -3.16 1.19 26.42
N ASP A 78 -2.53 0.09 25.98
CA ASP A 78 -1.19 0.11 25.40
C ASP A 78 -1.18 0.86 24.06
N ILE A 79 -2.18 0.60 23.21
CA ILE A 79 -2.32 1.25 21.91
C ILE A 79 -2.62 2.75 22.07
N VAL A 80 -3.55 3.12 22.95
CA VAL A 80 -3.86 4.53 23.23
C VAL A 80 -2.65 5.25 23.82
N GLY A 81 -1.94 4.62 24.76
CA GLY A 81 -0.72 5.16 25.36
C GLY A 81 0.37 5.39 24.34
N PHE A 82 0.59 4.42 23.45
CA PHE A 82 1.49 4.55 22.31
C PHE A 82 1.14 5.75 21.42
N LEU A 83 -0.11 5.82 20.95
CA LEU A 83 -0.54 6.87 20.01
C LEU A 83 -0.46 8.27 20.63
N ARG A 84 -0.89 8.44 21.89
CA ARG A 84 -0.76 9.72 22.61
C ARG A 84 0.70 10.15 22.71
N THR A 85 1.58 9.22 23.06
CA THR A 85 3.01 9.50 23.19
C THR A 85 3.62 9.92 21.86
N GLN A 86 3.30 9.20 20.77
CA GLN A 86 3.76 9.55 19.43
C GLN A 86 3.20 10.90 18.96
N ASN A 87 1.94 11.20 19.28
CA ASN A 87 1.34 12.49 18.93
C ASN A 87 2.06 13.66 19.63
N SER A 88 2.38 13.52 20.92
CA SER A 88 3.17 14.53 21.65
C SER A 88 4.57 14.72 21.07
N LEU A 89 5.25 13.63 20.65
CA LEU A 89 6.56 13.73 20.00
C LEU A 89 6.50 14.44 18.65
N VAL A 90 5.51 14.11 17.82
CA VAL A 90 5.33 14.73 16.51
C VAL A 90 4.97 16.19 16.65
N GLU A 91 4.06 16.53 17.56
CA GLU A 91 3.65 17.91 17.83
C GLU A 91 4.84 18.75 18.31
N SER A 92 5.62 18.25 19.26
CA SER A 92 6.83 18.94 19.72
C SER A 92 7.89 19.08 18.63
N GLN A 93 8.09 18.08 17.76
CA GLN A 93 8.99 18.20 16.62
C GLN A 93 8.54 19.28 15.63
N LEU A 94 7.24 19.33 15.32
CA LEU A 94 6.68 20.26 14.33
C LEU A 94 6.62 21.70 14.86
N LEU A 95 6.42 21.89 16.16
CA LEU A 95 6.37 23.22 16.79
C LEU A 95 7.76 23.79 17.08
N TRP A 96 8.68 22.97 17.58
CA TRP A 96 9.97 23.43 18.11
C TRP A 96 11.18 23.05 17.26
N GLY A 97 10.97 22.45 16.08
CA GLY A 97 12.04 22.15 15.12
C GLY A 97 13.06 21.10 15.57
N GLY A 98 12.74 20.28 16.59
CA GLY A 98 13.58 19.17 17.04
C GLY A 98 14.84 19.55 17.82
N THR A 99 15.03 20.83 18.16
CA THR A 99 16.20 21.29 18.94
C THR A 99 16.05 21.02 20.45
N THR A 100 14.84 20.77 20.93
CA THR A 100 14.57 20.45 22.32
C THR A 100 14.63 18.94 22.55
N ARG A 101 15.63 18.51 23.34
CA ARG A 101 15.72 17.15 23.86
C ARG A 101 14.43 16.84 24.65
N PHE A 102 13.75 15.75 24.31
CA PHE A 102 12.50 15.41 24.98
C PHE A 102 12.72 15.22 26.49
N PRO A 103 11.72 15.55 27.33
CA PRO A 103 11.80 15.27 28.75
C PRO A 103 12.11 13.77 28.98
N PRO A 104 13.02 13.39 29.89
CA PRO A 104 13.37 11.99 30.14
C PRO A 104 12.18 11.09 30.52
N ARG A 105 11.12 11.69 31.09
CA ARG A 105 9.85 11.01 31.37
C ARG A 105 9.11 10.62 30.10
N LEU A 106 9.14 11.46 29.07
CA LEU A 106 8.51 11.19 27.78
C LEU A 106 9.30 10.12 27.03
N GLU A 107 10.63 10.19 27.00
CA GLU A 107 11.45 9.16 26.36
C GLU A 107 11.25 7.77 26.97
N ARG A 108 11.13 7.67 28.30
CA ARG A 108 10.78 6.42 28.97
C ARG A 108 9.43 5.87 28.53
N LYS A 109 8.40 6.73 28.44
CA LYS A 109 7.07 6.33 27.95
C LYS A 109 7.12 5.86 26.50
N VAL A 110 7.90 6.54 25.65
CA VAL A 110 8.10 6.13 24.25
C VAL A 110 8.69 4.73 24.20
N GLN A 111 9.79 4.49 24.90
CA GLN A 111 10.44 3.18 24.93
C GLN A 111 9.50 2.09 25.48
N GLU A 112 8.79 2.39 26.57
CA GLU A 112 7.83 1.46 27.18
C GLU A 112 6.74 1.06 26.18
N PHE A 113 5.99 2.03 25.64
CA PHE A 113 4.89 1.73 24.73
C PHE A 113 5.37 1.16 23.39
N SER A 114 6.48 1.64 22.85
CA SER A 114 7.07 1.09 21.61
C SER A 114 7.49 -0.37 21.80
N SER A 115 8.01 -0.75 22.98
CA SER A 115 8.35 -2.16 23.29
C SER A 115 7.10 -3.07 23.38
N ARG A 116 6.01 -2.57 23.97
CA ARG A 116 4.74 -3.30 24.04
C ARG A 116 4.14 -3.49 22.66
N MET A 117 4.14 -2.43 21.84
CA MET A 117 3.70 -2.49 20.45
C MET A 117 4.54 -3.45 19.61
N GLN A 118 5.86 -3.50 19.82
CA GLN A 118 6.74 -4.45 19.13
C GLN A 118 6.43 -5.91 19.44
N LYS A 119 5.92 -6.21 20.64
CA LYS A 119 5.43 -7.55 21.01
C LYS A 119 4.03 -7.83 20.43
N LEU A 120 3.16 -6.83 20.42
CA LEU A 120 1.78 -6.95 19.95
C LEU A 120 1.69 -7.14 18.43
N VAL A 121 2.38 -6.29 17.66
CA VAL A 121 2.23 -6.18 16.20
C VAL A 121 2.44 -7.50 15.46
N PRO A 122 3.50 -8.30 15.74
CA PRO A 122 3.70 -9.60 15.08
C PRO A 122 2.58 -10.62 15.35
N GLY A 123 1.93 -10.50 16.52
CA GLY A 123 0.86 -11.39 16.96
C GLY A 123 -0.52 -11.03 16.42
N MET A 124 -0.70 -9.84 15.85
CA MET A 124 -2.00 -9.42 15.30
C MET A 124 -2.42 -10.32 14.14
N ARG A 125 -3.71 -10.63 14.09
CA ARG A 125 -4.36 -11.40 13.02
C ARG A 125 -5.72 -10.79 12.75
N CYS A 126 -6.08 -10.67 11.47
CA CYS A 126 -7.44 -10.26 11.12
C CYS A 126 -8.33 -11.50 11.12
N ALA A 127 -9.40 -11.50 11.91
CA ALA A 127 -10.35 -12.63 11.95
C ALA A 127 -10.99 -12.87 10.57
N SER A 128 -11.18 -11.77 9.84
CA SER A 128 -11.79 -11.72 8.51
C SER A 128 -10.86 -12.16 7.36
N ASP A 129 -9.53 -12.21 7.57
CA ASP A 129 -8.55 -12.68 6.59
C ASP A 129 -7.44 -13.50 7.27
N GLN A 130 -7.55 -14.84 7.18
CA GLN A 130 -6.59 -15.78 7.78
C GLN A 130 -5.16 -15.62 7.27
N ASN A 131 -5.01 -15.11 6.03
CA ASN A 131 -3.73 -14.85 5.39
C ASN A 131 -3.20 -13.46 5.71
N TRP A 132 -3.97 -12.64 6.41
CA TRP A 132 -3.50 -11.34 6.87
C TRP A 132 -2.30 -11.51 7.79
N ARG A 133 -1.25 -10.77 7.46
CA ARG A 133 -0.02 -10.67 8.23
C ARG A 133 0.41 -9.22 8.21
N PRO A 134 1.02 -8.70 9.29
CA PRO A 134 1.52 -7.34 9.33
C PRO A 134 2.55 -7.15 8.22
N LYS A 135 2.15 -6.47 7.14
CA LYS A 135 3.06 -6.12 6.04
C LYS A 135 3.88 -4.92 6.49
N THR A 136 5.20 -5.04 6.51
CA THR A 136 6.10 -3.90 6.72
C THR A 136 5.90 -2.90 5.58
N ALA A 137 5.12 -1.86 5.85
CA ALA A 137 4.65 -0.88 4.88
C ALA A 137 5.74 0.13 4.42
N LEU A 138 7.01 -0.26 4.32
CA LEU A 138 8.06 0.65 3.84
C LEU A 138 8.13 0.76 2.30
N ALA A 139 7.44 -0.11 1.55
CA ALA A 139 7.54 -0.14 0.08
C ALA A 139 6.58 0.83 -0.66
N GLY A 140 5.80 1.65 0.05
CA GLY A 140 4.69 2.44 -0.53
C GLY A 140 4.72 3.95 -0.33
N LEU A 141 5.62 4.51 0.49
CA LEU A 141 5.70 5.95 0.77
C LEU A 141 6.61 6.67 -0.24
N GLY A 142 6.31 6.52 -1.53
CA GLY A 142 6.86 7.35 -2.60
C GLY A 142 5.87 8.45 -2.96
N ASP A 143 6.32 9.70 -2.90
CA ASP A 143 5.71 10.92 -3.47
C ASP A 143 4.20 11.03 -3.50
N SER A 144 3.66 11.68 -2.47
CA SER A 144 2.52 12.59 -2.66
C SER A 144 3.01 14.00 -2.37
N THR A 145 3.33 14.70 -3.46
CA THR A 145 3.55 16.14 -3.54
C THR A 145 2.40 16.89 -2.86
N PRO A 146 2.68 17.93 -2.05
CA PRO A 146 1.65 18.85 -1.59
C PRO A 146 1.27 19.78 -2.75
N LEU A 147 -0.03 19.91 -3.00
CA LEU A 147 -0.58 20.95 -3.84
C LEU A 147 -0.30 22.32 -3.20
N GLY A 148 -0.05 23.30 -4.07
CA GLY A 148 0.63 24.54 -3.80
C GLY A 148 -0.02 25.45 -2.76
N ALA A 149 0.86 26.25 -2.16
CA ALA A 149 0.57 27.51 -1.54
C ALA A 149 -0.10 28.46 -2.53
N GLU A 150 -1.07 29.22 -2.04
CA GLU A 150 -1.38 30.52 -2.61
C GLU A 150 -1.32 31.57 -1.49
N ASN A 151 -0.52 32.59 -1.74
CA ASN A 151 -0.32 33.75 -0.90
C ASN A 151 -1.63 34.51 -0.71
N SER A 152 -1.87 35.01 0.50
CA SER A 152 -2.37 36.39 0.67
C SER A 152 -2.19 36.85 2.11
N SER A 153 -1.39 37.90 2.20
CA SER A 153 -1.38 39.00 3.15
C SER A 153 -2.66 39.17 3.97
N GLY A 154 -2.46 39.46 5.26
CA GLY A 154 -3.52 39.62 6.23
C GLY A 154 -4.55 40.69 5.90
N ASN A 155 -5.73 40.49 6.49
CA ASN A 155 -6.52 41.60 7.01
C ASN A 155 -7.46 41.06 8.09
N SER A 156 -7.68 41.91 9.08
CA SER A 156 -8.58 41.80 10.20
C SER A 156 -9.99 41.36 9.80
N LEU A 157 -10.47 40.26 10.40
CA LEU A 157 -11.88 39.89 10.34
C LEU A 157 -12.65 40.68 11.41
N PHE A 158 -13.06 41.89 11.02
CA PHE A 158 -14.31 42.50 11.48
C PHE A 158 -15.45 41.78 10.76
N PHE A 159 -16.31 41.09 11.49
CA PHE A 159 -17.53 40.48 10.94
C PHE A 159 -18.71 41.45 11.10
N PRO A 160 -19.36 41.92 10.02
CA PRO A 160 -20.73 42.40 10.08
C PRO A 160 -21.71 41.24 9.84
N PRO A 161 -22.96 41.37 10.33
CA PRO A 161 -23.97 40.32 10.22
C PRO A 161 -24.65 40.42 8.85
N ASN A 162 -24.51 39.40 8.01
CA ASN A 162 -25.42 39.17 6.87
C ASN A 162 -25.56 37.65 6.66
N ALA A 163 -26.63 37.09 7.24
CA ALA A 163 -26.88 35.65 7.37
C ALA A 163 -27.32 34.93 6.07
N ALA A 164 -27.34 35.60 4.91
CA ALA A 164 -27.86 35.01 3.67
C ALA A 164 -26.78 34.36 2.77
N VAL A 165 -25.48 34.67 2.98
CA VAL A 165 -24.38 34.16 2.12
C VAL A 165 -23.70 32.91 2.70
N ILE A 166 -23.89 32.63 4.00
CA ILE A 166 -23.24 31.51 4.70
C ILE A 166 -23.80 30.15 4.26
N SER A 167 -25.07 30.08 3.83
CA SER A 167 -25.71 28.82 3.43
C SER A 167 -25.07 28.22 2.16
N PHE A 168 -24.76 29.01 1.14
CA PHE A 168 -24.17 28.48 -0.11
C PHE A 168 -22.74 27.94 0.08
N ALA A 169 -21.95 28.55 0.97
CA ALA A 169 -20.59 28.10 1.26
C ALA A 169 -20.58 26.73 1.95
N VAL A 170 -21.51 26.51 2.91
CA VAL A 170 -21.63 25.23 3.62
C VAL A 170 -22.18 24.14 2.70
N PHE A 171 -23.20 24.43 1.88
CA PHE A 171 -23.70 23.45 0.90
C PHE A 171 -22.67 23.12 -0.20
N GLY A 172 -21.89 24.11 -0.66
CA GLY A 172 -20.80 23.91 -1.60
C GLY A 172 -19.70 23.01 -1.03
N LEU A 173 -19.32 23.22 0.23
CA LEU A 173 -18.34 22.37 0.92
C LEU A 173 -18.84 20.93 1.09
N MET A 174 -20.10 20.75 1.49
CA MET A 174 -20.70 19.42 1.64
C MET A 174 -20.82 18.69 0.30
N ALA A 175 -21.18 19.39 -0.78
CA ALA A 175 -21.21 18.83 -2.14
C ALA A 175 -19.80 18.45 -2.62
N ALA A 176 -18.78 19.25 -2.32
CA ALA A 176 -17.39 18.94 -2.66
C ALA A 176 -16.86 17.71 -1.90
N LEU A 177 -17.17 17.59 -0.60
CA LEU A 177 -16.81 16.42 0.21
C LEU A 177 -17.54 15.15 -0.27
N ALA A 178 -18.84 15.25 -0.56
CA ALA A 178 -19.62 14.15 -1.10
C ALA A 178 -19.10 13.71 -2.49
N GLY A 179 -18.88 14.67 -3.40
CA GLY A 179 -18.30 14.42 -4.72
C GLY A 179 -16.89 13.82 -4.67
N GLY A 180 -16.05 14.31 -3.75
CA GLY A 180 -14.71 13.79 -3.49
C GLY A 180 -14.75 12.33 -3.01
N SER A 181 -15.64 11.98 -2.10
CA SER A 181 -15.80 10.61 -1.60
C SER A 181 -16.24 9.63 -2.69
N VAL A 182 -17.16 10.05 -3.57
CA VAL A 182 -17.63 9.26 -4.71
C VAL A 182 -16.50 9.07 -5.72
N ALA A 183 -15.77 10.14 -6.07
CA ALA A 183 -14.60 10.07 -6.95
C ALA A 183 -13.51 9.14 -6.41
N MET A 184 -13.24 9.16 -5.09
CA MET A 184 -12.32 8.22 -4.43
C MET A 184 -12.81 6.77 -4.52
N ARG A 185 -14.11 6.51 -4.28
CA ARG A 185 -14.71 5.17 -4.44
C ARG A 185 -14.63 4.66 -5.87
N PHE A 186 -14.84 5.51 -6.86
CA PHE A 186 -14.67 5.14 -8.27
C PHE A 186 -13.21 4.87 -8.61
N ARG A 187 -12.27 5.67 -8.09
CA ARG A 187 -10.83 5.46 -8.28
C ARG A 187 -10.35 4.15 -7.65
N THR A 188 -10.75 3.86 -6.42
CA THR A 188 -10.41 2.61 -5.72
C THR A 188 -10.99 1.40 -6.42
N LYS A 189 -12.29 1.41 -6.78
CA LYS A 189 -12.91 0.33 -7.58
C LYS A 189 -12.21 0.13 -8.93
N ARG A 190 -11.86 1.21 -9.64
CA ARG A 190 -11.14 1.13 -10.92
C ARG A 190 -9.73 0.57 -10.74
N ARG A 191 -9.03 0.93 -9.65
CA ARG A 191 -7.72 0.38 -9.30
C ARG A 191 -7.81 -1.10 -8.95
N HIS A 192 -8.78 -1.51 -8.14
CA HIS A 192 -9.02 -2.93 -7.81
C HIS A 192 -9.30 -3.76 -9.06
N ARG A 193 -10.15 -3.27 -9.98
CA ARG A 193 -10.41 -3.95 -11.26
C ARG A 193 -9.15 -4.11 -12.09
N ARG A 194 -8.31 -3.07 -12.16
CA ARG A 194 -7.03 -3.08 -12.89
C ARG A 194 -5.96 -3.94 -12.24
N ALA A 195 -5.99 -4.09 -10.91
CA ALA A 195 -5.05 -4.86 -10.13
C ALA A 195 -5.37 -6.37 -10.06
N ARG A 196 -6.53 -6.81 -10.58
CA ARG A 196 -6.88 -8.23 -10.66
C ARG A 196 -5.83 -8.96 -11.49
N ARG A 197 -5.14 -9.91 -10.85
CA ARG A 197 -4.11 -10.74 -11.48
C ARG A 197 -4.77 -11.97 -12.13
N LEU A 198 -4.30 -12.30 -13.32
CA LEU A 198 -4.69 -13.47 -14.08
C LEU A 198 -3.46 -14.38 -14.22
N PRO A 199 -3.58 -15.69 -13.96
CA PRO A 199 -2.51 -16.64 -14.22
C PRO A 199 -2.02 -16.54 -15.66
N CYS A 200 -0.71 -16.57 -15.83
CA CYS A 200 -0.04 -16.51 -17.12
C CYS A 200 1.16 -17.45 -17.08
N ALA A 201 1.51 -18.04 -18.21
CA ALA A 201 2.67 -18.92 -18.38
C ALA A 201 3.34 -18.69 -19.73
N LEU A 202 3.19 -17.48 -20.30
CA LEU A 202 3.81 -17.10 -21.56
C LEU A 202 5.31 -16.87 -21.38
N SER A 203 6.10 -17.35 -22.34
CA SER A 203 7.52 -17.02 -22.45
C SER A 203 7.71 -15.53 -22.73
N CYS A 204 8.72 -14.94 -22.12
CA CYS A 204 9.04 -13.52 -22.26
C CYS A 204 10.55 -13.27 -22.24
N THR A 205 10.93 -12.14 -22.79
CA THR A 205 12.28 -11.58 -22.70
C THR A 205 12.19 -10.29 -21.89
N VAL A 206 13.08 -10.13 -20.93
CA VAL A 206 13.20 -8.92 -20.12
C VAL A 206 14.52 -8.25 -20.45
N THR A 207 14.43 -7.02 -20.96
CA THR A 207 15.57 -6.16 -21.24
C THR A 207 15.77 -5.17 -20.09
N PHE A 208 16.95 -5.20 -19.49
CA PHE A 208 17.38 -4.23 -18.49
C PHE A 208 18.28 -3.18 -19.12
N ILE A 209 18.30 -1.97 -18.56
CA ILE A 209 19.18 -0.87 -18.97
C ILE A 209 20.20 -0.69 -17.84
N GLU A 210 21.45 -1.06 -18.10
CA GLU A 210 22.59 -0.89 -17.20
C GLU A 210 23.38 0.34 -17.64
N THR A 211 23.28 1.44 -16.89
CA THR A 211 24.13 2.62 -17.14
C THR A 211 25.52 2.37 -16.59
N THR A 212 26.51 2.27 -17.49
CA THR A 212 27.92 2.09 -17.15
C THR A 212 28.72 3.35 -17.44
N ALA A 213 29.96 3.44 -16.94
CA ALA A 213 30.86 4.58 -17.22
C ALA A 213 31.12 4.80 -18.73
N THR A 214 30.94 3.75 -19.53
CA THR A 214 31.13 3.75 -21.00
C THR A 214 29.83 3.89 -21.79
N GLY A 215 28.69 4.11 -21.13
CA GLY A 215 27.37 4.25 -21.76
C GLY A 215 26.33 3.24 -21.27
N ASP A 216 25.14 3.27 -21.87
CA ASP A 216 24.04 2.37 -21.53
C ASP A 216 24.20 1.00 -22.22
N ARG A 217 24.23 -0.06 -21.41
CA ARG A 217 24.25 -1.44 -21.88
C ARG A 217 22.86 -2.07 -21.69
N HIS A 218 22.33 -2.67 -22.75
CA HIS A 218 21.08 -3.40 -22.70
C HIS A 218 21.35 -4.89 -22.46
N ALA A 219 20.88 -5.43 -21.34
CA ALA A 219 20.99 -6.84 -21.01
C ALA A 219 19.63 -7.52 -21.15
N ALA A 220 19.47 -8.43 -22.10
CA ALA A 220 18.24 -9.20 -22.30
C ALA A 220 18.33 -10.57 -21.61
N ARG A 221 17.28 -10.95 -20.88
CA ARG A 221 17.18 -12.24 -20.18
C ARG A 221 15.86 -12.92 -20.51
N ARG A 222 15.91 -14.22 -20.79
CA ARG A 222 14.71 -15.04 -21.00
C ARG A 222 14.05 -15.39 -19.68
N GLY A 223 12.74 -15.60 -19.73
CA GLY A 223 11.94 -16.01 -18.59
C GLY A 223 10.49 -16.32 -18.97
N ARG A 224 9.65 -16.42 -17.95
CA ARG A 224 8.22 -16.73 -18.04
C ARG A 224 7.40 -15.77 -17.19
N MET A 225 6.33 -15.24 -17.75
CA MET A 225 5.32 -14.53 -16.98
C MET A 225 4.53 -15.54 -16.17
N CYS A 226 4.41 -15.35 -14.85
CA CYS A 226 3.63 -16.21 -13.95
C CYS A 226 2.22 -15.68 -13.70
N ASP A 227 2.09 -14.35 -13.68
CA ASP A 227 0.81 -13.67 -13.61
C ASP A 227 0.88 -12.34 -14.37
N ILE A 228 -0.27 -11.84 -14.80
CA ILE A 228 -0.40 -10.55 -15.49
C ILE A 228 -1.68 -9.84 -15.05
N SER A 229 -1.62 -8.52 -14.97
CA SER A 229 -2.74 -7.63 -14.68
C SER A 229 -2.63 -6.39 -15.57
N GLN A 230 -3.57 -5.44 -15.44
CA GLN A 230 -3.42 -4.18 -16.16
C GLN A 230 -2.29 -3.29 -15.61
N LEU A 231 -1.87 -3.50 -14.37
CA LEU A 231 -0.89 -2.63 -13.69
C LEU A 231 0.51 -3.24 -13.60
N GLY A 232 0.66 -4.52 -13.91
CA GLY A 232 1.93 -5.20 -13.73
C GLY A 232 1.85 -6.71 -13.94
N ALA A 233 3.00 -7.36 -13.83
CA ALA A 233 3.17 -8.81 -13.96
C ALA A 233 4.20 -9.33 -12.96
N LYS A 234 4.07 -10.61 -12.60
CA LYS A 234 5.15 -11.39 -11.97
C LYS A 234 5.88 -12.15 -13.08
N VAL A 235 7.20 -12.00 -13.13
CA VAL A 235 8.06 -12.65 -14.11
C VAL A 235 9.11 -13.46 -13.38
N CYS A 236 9.36 -14.70 -13.81
CA CYS A 236 10.49 -15.51 -13.36
C CYS A 236 11.45 -15.70 -14.51
N LEU A 237 12.73 -15.41 -14.29
CA LEU A 237 13.80 -15.46 -15.27
C LEU A 237 14.55 -16.79 -15.17
N ASP A 238 15.18 -17.19 -16.28
CA ASP A 238 16.03 -18.38 -16.32
C ASP A 238 17.38 -18.15 -15.62
N SER A 239 17.70 -16.89 -15.26
CA SER A 239 18.92 -16.47 -14.58
C SER A 239 18.60 -15.47 -13.46
N PRO A 240 19.52 -15.28 -12.48
CA PRO A 240 19.22 -14.44 -11.32
C PRO A 240 18.88 -12.99 -11.65
N VAL A 241 17.87 -12.40 -11.01
CA VAL A 241 17.46 -11.01 -11.28
C VAL A 241 18.58 -10.04 -10.85
N PRO A 242 19.04 -9.10 -11.72
CA PRO A 242 20.05 -8.11 -11.34
C PRO A 242 19.62 -7.29 -10.12
N LEU A 243 20.50 -7.09 -9.13
CA LEU A 243 20.17 -6.34 -7.90
C LEU A 243 20.21 -4.81 -8.07
N ALA A 244 21.08 -4.30 -8.95
CA ALA A 244 21.29 -2.86 -9.11
C ALA A 244 20.22 -2.14 -9.95
N LEU A 245 19.40 -2.89 -10.69
CA LEU A 245 18.51 -2.32 -11.72
C LEU A 245 17.07 -2.24 -11.24
N ASN A 246 16.41 -1.12 -11.48
CA ASN A 246 15.04 -0.88 -11.00
C ASN A 246 14.02 -0.75 -12.13
N THR A 247 14.46 -0.70 -13.38
CA THR A 247 13.63 -0.56 -14.56
C THR A 247 13.93 -1.67 -15.55
N CYS A 248 12.90 -2.08 -16.28
CA CYS A 248 13.03 -3.09 -17.31
C CYS A 248 11.94 -2.93 -18.37
N THR A 249 12.18 -3.49 -19.55
CA THR A 249 11.15 -3.70 -20.57
C THR A 249 10.85 -5.19 -20.66
N VAL A 250 9.59 -5.55 -20.45
CA VAL A 250 9.10 -6.93 -20.60
C VAL A 250 8.50 -7.05 -21.99
N GLN A 251 8.98 -8.02 -22.76
CA GLN A 251 8.51 -8.35 -24.09
C GLN A 251 8.03 -9.79 -24.13
N SER A 252 6.86 -10.03 -24.70
CA SER A 252 6.31 -11.36 -24.94
C SER A 252 5.54 -11.32 -26.25
N HIS A 253 5.97 -12.11 -27.24
CA HIS A 253 5.36 -12.12 -28.57
C HIS A 253 5.34 -10.70 -29.16
N HIS A 254 4.21 -10.27 -29.76
CA HIS A 254 4.03 -8.93 -30.35
C HIS A 254 3.72 -7.82 -29.33
N TRP A 255 3.95 -8.09 -28.04
CA TRP A 255 3.66 -7.14 -26.97
C TRP A 255 4.92 -6.80 -26.18
N ALA A 256 5.12 -5.51 -25.91
CA ALA A 256 6.21 -5.02 -25.07
C ALA A 256 5.73 -3.88 -24.17
N THR A 257 6.22 -3.84 -22.93
CA THR A 257 5.94 -2.74 -22.00
C THR A 257 7.11 -2.47 -21.07
N SER A 258 7.38 -1.19 -20.82
CA SER A 258 8.34 -0.78 -19.81
C SER A 258 7.71 -0.71 -18.43
N GLY A 259 8.46 -1.10 -17.41
CA GLY A 259 8.01 -1.08 -16.02
C GLY A 259 9.14 -0.90 -15.01
N ARG A 260 8.72 -0.71 -13.76
CA ARG A 260 9.59 -0.62 -12.58
C ARG A 260 9.51 -1.90 -11.78
N ILE A 261 10.64 -2.41 -11.35
CA ILE A 261 10.74 -3.57 -10.47
C ILE A 261 10.35 -3.11 -9.05
N ILE A 262 9.26 -3.67 -8.53
CA ILE A 262 8.70 -3.31 -7.21
C ILE A 262 9.08 -4.29 -6.09
N TRP A 263 9.43 -5.52 -6.46
CA TRP A 263 10.01 -6.52 -5.58
C TRP A 263 10.79 -7.53 -6.43
N ARG A 264 11.76 -8.22 -5.84
CA ARG A 264 12.49 -9.31 -6.48
C ARG A 264 12.97 -10.33 -5.46
N ASN A 265 13.18 -11.56 -5.91
CA ASN A 265 13.93 -12.59 -5.21
C ASN A 265 14.97 -13.18 -6.19
N ALA A 266 15.55 -14.34 -5.88
CA ALA A 266 16.63 -14.94 -6.66
C ALA A 266 16.32 -15.01 -8.17
N GLN A 267 15.12 -15.47 -8.56
CA GLN A 267 14.78 -15.71 -9.97
C GLN A 267 13.51 -14.98 -10.44
N CYS A 268 12.71 -14.43 -9.52
CA CYS A 268 11.45 -13.81 -9.86
C CYS A 268 11.40 -12.34 -9.43
N MET A 269 10.60 -11.56 -10.15
CA MET A 269 10.37 -10.16 -9.87
C MET A 269 8.93 -9.75 -10.16
N GLY A 270 8.47 -8.76 -9.39
CA GLY A 270 7.25 -8.03 -9.69
C GLY A 270 7.59 -6.79 -10.50
N VAL A 271 6.97 -6.65 -11.67
CA VAL A 271 7.10 -5.49 -12.53
C VAL A 271 5.80 -4.68 -12.50
N ALA A 272 5.87 -3.43 -12.09
CA ALA A 272 4.77 -2.46 -12.22
C ALA A 272 4.92 -1.70 -13.54
N PHE A 273 3.91 -1.76 -14.41
CA PHE A 273 3.97 -1.15 -15.73
C PHE A 273 3.92 0.38 -15.65
N LYS A 274 4.69 1.05 -16.51
CA LYS A 274 4.70 2.52 -16.60
C LYS A 274 3.35 3.06 -17.06
N ARG A 275 2.68 2.34 -17.96
CA ARG A 275 1.31 2.62 -18.42
C ARG A 275 0.45 1.38 -18.18
N ALA A 276 -0.81 1.59 -17.82
CA ALA A 276 -1.73 0.49 -17.62
C ALA A 276 -1.96 -0.24 -18.97
N LEU A 277 -1.81 -1.56 -18.96
CA LEU A 277 -2.07 -2.41 -20.13
C LEU A 277 -3.53 -2.28 -20.56
N PRO A 278 -3.81 -1.90 -21.82
CA PRO A 278 -5.18 -1.85 -22.34
C PRO A 278 -5.90 -3.18 -22.13
N ARG A 279 -7.20 -3.11 -21.80
CA ARG A 279 -7.98 -4.31 -21.47
C ARG A 279 -8.00 -5.31 -22.63
N GLN A 280 -8.03 -4.82 -23.87
CA GLN A 280 -8.02 -5.66 -25.06
C GLN A 280 -6.70 -6.44 -25.19
N GLU A 281 -5.56 -5.79 -24.96
CA GLU A 281 -4.24 -6.45 -24.95
C GLU A 281 -4.13 -7.50 -23.83
N LEU A 282 -4.59 -7.17 -22.62
CA LEU A 282 -4.62 -8.13 -21.51
C LEU A 282 -5.44 -9.38 -21.87
N LEU A 283 -6.64 -9.19 -22.44
CA LEU A 283 -7.49 -10.31 -22.85
C LEU A 283 -6.87 -11.10 -24.00
N HIS A 284 -6.17 -10.44 -24.92
CA HIS A 284 -5.44 -11.11 -26.00
C HIS A 284 -4.34 -12.02 -25.45
N LEU A 285 -3.50 -11.51 -24.54
CA LEU A 285 -2.44 -12.30 -23.89
C LEU A 285 -3.01 -13.49 -23.09
N VAL A 286 -4.12 -13.29 -22.38
CA VAL A 286 -4.78 -14.37 -21.63
C VAL A 286 -5.35 -15.45 -22.56
N ARG A 287 -5.95 -15.06 -23.69
CA ARG A 287 -6.43 -16.02 -24.70
C ARG A 287 -5.28 -16.78 -25.34
N LEU A 288 -4.18 -16.09 -25.67
CA LEU A 288 -2.97 -16.70 -26.21
C LEU A 288 -2.40 -17.72 -25.21
N ASN A 289 -2.31 -17.33 -23.93
CA ASN A 289 -1.87 -18.23 -22.86
C ASN A 289 -2.72 -19.49 -22.79
N ARG A 290 -4.06 -19.36 -22.83
CA ARG A 290 -4.95 -20.53 -22.85
C ARG A 290 -4.73 -21.39 -24.09
N LYS A 291 -4.61 -20.81 -25.28
CA LYS A 291 -4.38 -21.57 -26.52
C LYS A 291 -3.09 -22.40 -26.47
N LEU A 292 -2.01 -21.81 -25.96
CA LEU A 292 -0.70 -22.47 -25.88
C LEU A 292 -0.65 -23.58 -24.82
N HIS A 293 -1.52 -23.53 -23.80
CA HIS A 293 -1.53 -24.50 -22.70
C HIS A 293 -2.75 -25.43 -22.66
N ALA A 294 -3.79 -25.19 -23.47
CA ALA A 294 -4.98 -26.05 -23.57
C ALA A 294 -4.66 -27.48 -24.03
N GLY A 295 -3.56 -27.69 -24.76
CA GLY A 295 -3.12 -29.02 -25.17
C GLY A 295 -2.38 -29.82 -24.09
N LYS A 296 -1.99 -29.20 -22.97
CA LYS A 296 -1.25 -29.88 -21.89
C LYS A 296 -2.14 -30.43 -20.79
N GLU A 297 -3.39 -29.98 -20.67
CA GLU A 297 -4.33 -30.47 -19.65
C GLU A 297 -5.02 -31.79 -20.03
N ASN A 298 -4.93 -32.23 -21.30
CA ASN A 298 -5.51 -33.49 -21.79
C ASN A 298 -4.46 -34.58 -22.09
N GLY A 299 -3.18 -34.36 -21.79
CA GLY A 299 -2.14 -35.38 -21.90
C GLY A 299 -2.11 -36.24 -20.65
N ALA A 300 -2.43 -37.52 -20.79
CA ALA A 300 -2.26 -38.56 -19.78
C ALA A 300 -0.86 -38.49 -19.12
N PRO A 301 -0.72 -38.92 -17.85
CA PRO A 301 0.58 -38.99 -17.20
C PRO A 301 1.52 -39.84 -18.07
N GLU A 302 2.62 -39.23 -18.48
CA GLU A 302 3.73 -39.91 -19.15
C GLU A 302 4.29 -40.90 -18.12
N ASP A 303 3.89 -42.17 -18.26
CA ASP A 303 4.28 -43.25 -17.37
C ASP A 303 5.80 -43.26 -17.21
N ALA A 304 6.19 -43.38 -15.94
CA ALA A 304 7.54 -43.60 -15.51
C ALA A 304 8.14 -44.82 -16.22
N VAL A 305 8.97 -44.57 -17.23
CA VAL A 305 9.98 -45.55 -17.65
C VAL A 305 11.02 -45.61 -16.53
N ILE A 306 10.74 -46.44 -15.54
CA ILE A 306 11.74 -46.98 -14.62
C ILE A 306 12.66 -47.83 -15.48
N GLY A 307 13.76 -47.25 -15.91
CA GLY A 307 14.89 -47.99 -16.44
C GLY A 307 15.53 -48.80 -15.33
N ASN A 308 15.10 -50.05 -15.17
CA ASN A 308 15.95 -51.09 -14.62
C ASN A 308 17.02 -51.37 -15.66
N ASN A 309 18.28 -51.10 -15.33
CA ASN A 309 19.41 -51.72 -16.01
C ASN A 309 20.16 -52.59 -15.00
N PRO A 310 20.51 -53.84 -15.37
CA PRO A 310 21.32 -54.75 -14.56
C PRO A 310 22.78 -54.30 -14.44
#